data_AF-A0A369L6D4-F1
#
_entry.id   AF-A0A369L6D4-F1
#
_cell.length_a   1.000
_cell.length_b   1.000
_cell.length_c   1.000
_cell.angle_alpha   90.00
_cell.angle_beta   90.00
_cell.angle_gamma   90.00
#
_symmetry.space_group_name_H-M   'P 1'
#
loop_
_entity.id
_entity.type
_entity.pdbx_description
1 polymer ?
#
loop_
_entity_poly.entity_id
_entity_poly.type
_entity_poly.pdbx_seq_one_letter_code
_entity_poly.pdbx_strand_id
1 'polypeptide(L)'
;MGQIFKIPGLIIYWVAGIWGFFLSMGIVVDNLGFIGGTIAFIFFPFTLMFAPLYEGIANSNWNVFIITYGGAISATALVFIGSLIDGDS
;
A
#
# COMPACT_ATOMS: atom_id res chain seq x y z
N MET A 1 -12.32 4.14 -23.68
CA MET A 1 -13.27 3.42 -22.77
C MET A 1 -12.57 2.94 -21.51
N GLY A 2 -11.24 2.73 -21.55
CA GLY A 2 -10.43 2.28 -20.43
C GLY A 2 -10.30 3.25 -19.26
N GLN A 3 -10.60 4.54 -19.44
CA GLN A 3 -10.60 5.51 -18.34
C GLN A 3 -11.53 5.15 -17.18
N ILE A 4 -12.64 4.45 -17.44
CA ILE A 4 -13.55 3.96 -16.38
C ILE A 4 -12.89 2.93 -15.45
N PHE A 5 -11.81 2.29 -15.90
CA PHE A 5 -11.00 1.36 -15.10
C PHE A 5 -9.73 2.04 -14.56
N LYS A 6 -9.07 2.87 -15.36
CA LYS A 6 -7.84 3.59 -14.97
C LYS A 6 -8.09 4.55 -13.80
N ILE A 7 -9.19 5.32 -13.81
CA ILE A 7 -9.47 6.32 -12.77
C ILE A 7 -9.70 5.64 -11.40
N PRO A 8 -10.61 4.66 -11.25
CA PRO A 8 -10.75 3.92 -9.99
C PRO A 8 -9.46 3.21 -9.58
N GLY A 9 -8.72 2.63 -10.53
CA GLY A 9 -7.43 2.00 -10.24
C GLY A 9 -6.43 2.96 -9.61
N LEU A 10 -6.29 4.18 -10.17
CA LEU A 10 -5.44 5.22 -9.59
C LEU A 10 -5.94 5.68 -8.21
N ILE A 11 -7.25 5.81 -8.01
CA ILE A 11 -7.81 6.16 -6.69
C ILE A 11 -7.46 5.08 -5.66
N ILE A 12 -7.65 3.80 -5.99
CA ILE A 12 -7.30 2.67 -5.12
C ILE A 12 -5.81 2.69 -4.80
N TYR A 13 -4.95 2.92 -5.80
CA TYR A 13 -3.50 2.99 -5.60
C TYR A 13 -3.12 4.05 -4.56
N TRP A 14 -3.65 5.27 -4.70
CA TRP A 14 -3.36 6.37 -3.78
C TRP A 14 -3.94 6.14 -2.39
N VAL A 15 -5.19 5.70 -2.31
CA VAL A 15 -5.84 5.43 -1.01
C VAL A 15 -5.13 4.30 -0.28
N ALA A 16 -4.84 3.18 -0.96
CA ALA A 16 -4.14 2.04 -0.36
C ALA A 16 -2.70 2.40 0.02
N GLY A 17 -1.99 3.16 -0.80
CA GLY A 17 -0.61 3.58 -0.52
C GLY A 17 -0.51 4.53 0.67
N ILE A 18 -1.34 5.59 0.68
CA ILE A 18 -1.35 6.58 1.77
C ILE A 18 -1.84 5.94 3.07
N TRP A 19 -2.93 5.15 3.01
CA TRP A 19 -3.48 4.51 4.19
C TRP A 19 -2.56 3.41 4.74
N GLY A 20 -2.03 2.57 3.86
CA GLY A 20 -1.04 1.54 4.21
C GLY A 20 0.22 2.13 4.86
N PHE A 21 0.63 3.31 4.40
CA PHE A 21 1.73 4.05 5.03
C PHE A 21 1.43 4.49 6.46
N PHE A 22 0.30 5.15 6.70
CA PHE A 22 -0.05 5.58 8.05
C PHE A 22 -0.21 4.40 9.02
N LEU A 23 -0.81 3.30 8.55
CA LEU A 23 -0.90 2.07 9.33
C LEU A 23 0.49 1.49 9.65
N SER A 24 1.36 1.42 8.66
CA SER A 24 2.74 0.94 8.83
C SER A 24 3.54 1.80 9.81
N MET A 25 3.39 3.12 9.72
CA MET A 25 4.00 4.07 10.66
C MET A 25 3.44 3.94 12.07
N GLY A 26 2.13 3.72 12.21
CA GLY A 26 1.50 3.43 13.50
C GLY A 26 2.13 2.22 14.16
N ILE A 27 2.25 1.10 13.43
CA ILE A 27 2.92 -0.12 13.92
C ILE A 27 4.34 0.18 14.40
N VAL A 28 5.12 0.92 13.62
CA VAL A 28 6.50 1.27 14.01
C VAL A 28 6.51 2.13 15.28
N VAL A 29 5.68 3.16 15.36
CA VAL A 29 5.63 4.07 16.52
C VAL A 29 5.19 3.33 17.77
N ASP A 30 4.24 2.40 17.65
CA ASP A 30 3.75 1.61 18.78
C ASP A 30 4.83 0.64 19.32
N ASN A 31 5.72 0.14 18.46
CA ASN A 31 6.77 -0.81 18.86
C ASN A 31 8.12 -0.14 19.21
N LEU A 32 8.49 0.94 18.51
CA LEU A 32 9.82 1.57 18.58
C LEU A 32 9.77 3.04 19.05
N GLY A 33 8.58 3.57 19.33
CA GLY A 33 8.38 4.94 19.76
C GLY A 33 8.61 5.98 18.66
N PHE A 34 8.59 7.26 19.06
CA PHE A 34 8.67 8.40 18.14
C PHE A 34 9.98 8.45 17.32
N ILE A 35 11.11 8.09 17.93
CA ILE A 35 12.42 8.08 17.24
C ILE A 35 12.41 6.98 16.17
N GLY A 36 11.91 5.78 16.49
CA GLY A 36 11.75 4.70 15.52
C GLY A 36 10.82 5.09 14.37
N GLY A 37 9.71 5.75 14.67
CA GLY A 37 8.82 6.33 13.65
C GLY A 37 9.53 7.33 12.74
N THR A 38 10.33 8.25 13.29
CA THR A 38 11.05 9.24 12.50
C THR A 38 12.06 8.58 11.54
N ILE A 39 12.79 7.57 12.01
CA ILE A 39 13.71 6.79 11.17
C ILE A 39 12.93 6.05 10.09
N ALA A 40 11.82 5.41 10.44
CA ALA A 40 10.96 4.70 9.50
C ALA A 40 10.32 5.61 8.44
N PHE A 41 10.05 6.87 8.77
CA PHE A 41 9.61 7.87 7.80
C PHE A 41 10.70 8.17 6.77
N ILE A 42 11.96 8.32 7.21
CA ILE A 42 13.10 8.53 6.31
C ILE A 42 13.30 7.31 5.40
N PHE A 43 13.15 6.11 5.96
CA PHE A 43 13.23 4.83 5.24
C PHE A 43 11.86 4.32 4.76
N PHE A 44 10.96 5.24 4.41
CA PHE A 44 9.58 4.96 4.00
C PHE A 44 9.38 3.73 3.11
N PRO A 45 10.19 3.50 2.04
CA PRO A 45 9.99 2.34 1.17
C PRO A 45 10.18 1.01 1.91
N PHE A 46 11.14 0.97 2.83
CA PHE A 46 11.41 -0.21 3.66
C PHE A 46 10.35 -0.38 4.74
N THR A 47 9.85 0.71 5.30
CA THR A 47 8.77 0.69 6.30
C THR A 47 7.50 0.07 5.73
N LEU A 48 7.10 0.50 4.52
CA LEU A 48 5.97 -0.10 3.81
C LEU A 48 6.18 -1.57 3.44
N MET A 49 7.43 -2.01 3.32
CA MET A 49 7.73 -3.40 3.01
C MET A 49 7.69 -4.29 4.26
N PHE A 50 8.35 -3.87 5.33
CA PHE A 50 8.58 -4.71 6.49
C PHE A 50 7.52 -4.57 7.58
N ALA A 51 6.93 -3.40 7.80
CA ALA A 51 5.93 -3.23 8.85
C ALA A 51 4.67 -4.08 8.64
N PRO A 52 4.11 -4.19 7.41
CA PRO A 52 2.97 -5.07 7.17
C PRO A 52 3.32 -6.55 7.32
N LEU A 53 4.54 -6.95 6.94
CA LEU A 53 5.03 -8.34 7.11
C LEU A 53 5.25 -8.67 8.58
N TYR A 54 5.83 -7.75 9.35
CA TYR A 54 5.99 -7.88 10.79
C TYR A 54 4.62 -8.08 11.45
N GLU A 55 3.65 -7.23 11.15
CA GLU A 55 2.31 -7.30 11.72
C GLU A 55 1.59 -8.62 11.35
N GLY A 56 1.75 -9.09 10.11
CA GLY A 56 1.21 -10.36 9.67
C GLY A 56 1.84 -11.57 10.37
N ILE A 57 3.16 -11.58 10.53
CA ILE A 57 3.89 -12.73 11.10
C ILE A 57 3.85 -12.73 12.63
N ALA A 58 4.12 -11.60 13.26
CA ALA A 58 4.24 -11.49 14.72
C ALA A 58 2.88 -11.44 15.41
N ASN A 59 1.89 -10.75 14.81
CA ASN A 59 0.59 -10.51 15.41
C ASN A 59 -0.56 -11.27 14.72
N SER A 60 -0.26 -12.13 13.73
CA SER A 60 -1.26 -12.83 12.90
C SER A 60 -2.28 -11.89 12.23
N ASN A 61 -1.93 -10.61 12.10
CA ASN A 61 -2.81 -9.55 11.61
C ASN A 61 -2.40 -9.14 10.20
N TRP A 62 -2.98 -9.80 9.20
CA TRP A 62 -2.66 -9.57 7.79
C TRP A 62 -3.37 -8.35 7.17
N ASN A 63 -4.15 -7.59 7.96
CA ASN A 63 -4.98 -6.51 7.42
C ASN A 63 -4.13 -5.42 6.74
N VAL A 64 -3.06 -4.98 7.39
CA VAL A 64 -2.18 -3.93 6.83
C VAL A 64 -1.51 -4.41 5.54
N PHE A 65 -1.12 -5.68 5.50
CA PHE A 65 -0.56 -6.31 4.31
C PHE A 65 -1.58 -6.33 3.16
N ILE A 66 -2.79 -6.83 3.41
CA ILE A 66 -3.86 -6.93 2.41
C ILE A 66 -4.26 -5.55 1.88
N ILE A 67 -4.38 -4.55 2.76
CA ILE A 67 -4.72 -3.18 2.37
C ILE A 67 -3.63 -2.61 1.46
N THR A 68 -2.37 -2.72 1.87
CA THR A 68 -1.25 -2.08 1.17
C THR A 68 -0.95 -2.80 -0.15
N TYR A 69 -0.70 -4.11 -0.11
CA TYR A 69 -0.33 -4.91 -1.28
C TYR A 69 -1.53 -5.30 -2.13
N GLY A 70 -2.64 -5.71 -1.51
CA GLY A 70 -3.87 -6.03 -2.24
C GLY A 70 -4.45 -4.80 -2.93
N GLY A 71 -4.36 -3.61 -2.31
CA GLY A 71 -4.70 -2.34 -2.95
C GLY A 71 -3.80 -2.04 -4.16
N ALA A 72 -2.48 -2.19 -4.03
CA ALA A 72 -1.56 -1.97 -5.15
C ALA A 72 -1.80 -2.96 -6.31
N ILE A 73 -2.01 -4.25 -6.02
CA ILE A 73 -2.28 -5.29 -7.03
C ILE A 73 -3.60 -5.01 -7.75
N SER A 74 -4.68 -4.75 -7.01
CA SER A 74 -6.00 -4.49 -7.60
C SER A 74 -6.01 -3.19 -8.43
N ALA A 75 -5.34 -2.14 -7.96
CA ALA A 75 -5.14 -0.91 -8.71
C ALA A 75 -4.39 -1.17 -10.02
N THR A 76 -3.29 -1.91 -9.97
CA THR A 76 -2.47 -2.24 -11.15
C THR A 76 -3.29 -3.05 -12.15
N ALA A 77 -4.07 -4.03 -11.69
CA ALA A 77 -4.94 -4.82 -12.54
C ALA A 77 -5.99 -3.96 -13.26
N LEU A 78 -6.63 -3.01 -12.55
CA LEU A 78 -7.62 -2.11 -13.13
C LEU A 78 -7.00 -1.16 -14.17
N VAL A 79 -5.84 -0.57 -13.87
CA VAL A 79 -5.14 0.31 -14.81
C VAL A 79 -4.71 -0.47 -16.05
N PHE A 80 -4.19 -1.69 -15.87
CA PHE A 80 -3.77 -2.58 -16.95
C PHE A 80 -4.95 -3.01 -17.84
N ILE A 81 -6.08 -3.40 -17.25
CA ILE A 81 -7.31 -3.69 -18.02
C ILE A 81 -7.73 -2.45 -18.81
N GLY A 82 -7.68 -1.27 -18.19
CA GLY A 82 -7.97 -0.02 -18.87
C GLY A 82 -7.03 0.28 -20.04
N SER A 83 -5.73 0.01 -19.92
CA SER A 83 -4.77 0.24 -21.02
C SER A 83 -5.02 -0.70 -22.19
N LEU A 84 -5.31 -1.98 -21.92
CA LEU A 84 -5.69 -2.95 -22.95
C LEU A 84 -6.95 -2.52 -23.71
N ILE A 85 -7.95 -1.95 -23.02
CA ILE A 85 -9.19 -1.46 -23.65
C ILE A 85 -8.95 -0.24 -24.53
N ASP A 86 -8.04 0.65 -24.14
CA ASP A 86 -7.72 1.85 -24.91
C ASP A 86 -6.74 1.56 -26.07
N GLY A 87 -6.17 0.34 -26.15
CA GLY A 87 -5.18 -0.03 -27.17
C GLY A 87 -3.80 0.58 -26.93
N ASP A 88 -3.55 1.05 -25.71
CA ASP A 88 -2.25 1.56 -25.26
C ASP A 88 -1.35 0.35 -24.93
N SER A 89 -0.86 -0.37 -25.95
CA SER A 89 0.15 -1.45 -25.81
C SER A 89 1.52 -0.98 -26.23
#